data_AF-A0A7X3XBL1-F1
#
_entry.id   AF-A0A7X3XBL1-F1
#
_cell.length_a   1.000
_cell.length_b   1.000
_cell.length_c   1.000
_cell.angle_alpha   90.00
_cell.angle_beta   90.00
_cell.angle_gamma   90.00
#
_symmetry.space_group_name_H-M   'P 1'
#
loop_
_entity.id
_entity.type
_entity.pdbx_description
1 polymer ?
#
loop_
_entity_poly.entity_id
_entity_poly.type
_entity_poly.pdbx_seq_one_letter_code
_entity_poly.pdbx_strand_id
1 'polypeptide(L)'
;MEKFIWLSYDLGIKGDYQGIYSWLDDHGAKECGDSVAALSFSYEGGDFFEALKADLEADVSLDRHSRIYVVRQENGKLKGRFLFGKRQRAPWTGYGTYLEQDEDED
;
A
#
# COMPACT_ATOMS: atom_id res chain seq x y z
N MET A 1 19.35 -4.80 3.78
CA MET A 1 18.44 -4.68 4.93
C MET A 1 17.13 -5.37 4.56
N GLU A 2 16.43 -5.97 5.52
CA GLU A 2 15.18 -6.69 5.26
C GLU A 2 14.04 -6.15 6.14
N LYS A 3 12.85 -6.01 5.56
CA LYS A 3 11.63 -5.57 6.27
C LYS A 3 10.43 -6.39 5.83
N PHE A 4 9.72 -6.97 6.81
CA PHE A 4 8.42 -7.56 6.56
C PHE A 4 7.36 -6.47 6.41
N ILE A 5 6.55 -6.57 5.36
CA ILE A 5 5.49 -5.62 5.03
C ILE A 5 4.19 -6.30 4.67
N TRP A 6 3.09 -5.58 4.90
CA TRP A 6 1.84 -5.78 4.18
C TRP A 6 1.70 -4.69 3.13
N LEU A 7 1.30 -5.08 1.93
CA LEU A 7 1.09 -4.20 0.81
C LEU A 7 -0.35 -4.37 0.33
N SER A 8 -1.11 -3.28 0.34
CA SER A 8 -2.43 -3.22 -0.27
C SER A 8 -2.34 -2.40 -1.56
N TYR A 9 -2.96 -2.89 -2.63
CA TYR A 9 -2.89 -2.28 -3.95
C TYR A 9 -4.27 -2.19 -4.59
N ASP A 10 -4.60 -1.03 -5.14
CA ASP A 10 -5.75 -0.81 -5.99
C ASP A 10 -5.28 -0.02 -7.20
N LEU A 11 -5.23 -0.69 -8.35
CA LEU A 11 -4.75 -0.11 -9.60
C LEU A 11 -5.91 0.39 -10.49
N GLY A 12 -7.14 0.38 -9.99
CA GLY A 12 -8.34 0.67 -10.77
C GLY A 12 -8.67 -0.42 -11.79
N ILE A 13 -9.59 -0.16 -12.71
CA ILE A 13 -10.10 -1.17 -13.67
C ILE A 13 -9.07 -1.53 -14.75
N LYS A 14 -8.24 -0.57 -15.15
CA LYS A 14 -7.25 -0.71 -16.24
C LYS A 14 -5.82 -0.71 -15.72
N GLY A 15 -5.65 -0.95 -14.43
CA GLY A 15 -4.35 -0.99 -13.79
C GLY A 15 -3.49 -2.14 -14.29
N ASP A 16 -2.18 -2.00 -14.10
CA ASP A 16 -1.19 -3.01 -14.46
C ASP A 16 -1.15 -4.17 -13.45
N TYR A 17 -2.22 -4.97 -13.43
CA TYR A 17 -2.30 -6.14 -12.56
C TYR A 17 -1.29 -7.21 -12.93
N GLN A 18 -0.93 -7.32 -14.20
CA GLN A 18 0.10 -8.26 -14.63
C GLN A 18 1.47 -7.88 -14.03
N GLY A 19 1.83 -6.59 -14.07
CA GLY A 19 3.05 -6.07 -13.45
C GLY A 19 3.08 -6.34 -11.95
N ILE A 20 2.05 -5.93 -11.20
CA ILE A 20 2.04 -6.13 -9.73
C ILE A 20 2.03 -7.62 -9.35
N TYR A 21 1.34 -8.48 -10.09
CA TYR A 21 1.33 -9.91 -9.80
C TYR A 21 2.68 -10.56 -10.09
N SER A 22 3.36 -10.15 -11.16
CA SER A 22 4.73 -10.62 -11.45
C SER A 22 5.69 -10.16 -10.34
N TRP A 23 5.63 -8.87 -9.97
CA TRP A 23 6.43 -8.32 -8.88
C TRP A 23 6.20 -9.04 -7.55
N LEU A 24 4.95 -9.36 -7.22
CA LEU A 24 4.61 -10.11 -6.01
C LEU A 24 5.14 -11.55 -6.03
N ASP A 25 5.07 -12.23 -7.18
CA ASP A 25 5.59 -13.59 -7.36
C ASP A 25 7.12 -13.63 -7.22
N ASP A 26 7.82 -12.69 -7.87
CA ASP A 26 9.28 -12.57 -7.78
C ASP A 26 9.76 -12.32 -6.35
N HIS A 27 8.95 -11.65 -5.53
CA HIS A 27 9.23 -11.40 -4.12
C HIS A 27 8.73 -12.50 -3.17
N GLY A 28 8.16 -13.59 -3.69
CA GLY A 28 7.63 -14.69 -2.89
C GLY A 28 6.53 -14.23 -1.91
N ALA A 29 5.72 -13.26 -2.33
CA ALA A 29 4.69 -12.68 -1.50
C ALA A 29 3.57 -13.69 -1.19
N LYS A 30 3.00 -13.56 0.01
CA LYS A 30 1.84 -14.35 0.43
C LYS A 30 0.56 -13.57 0.13
N GLU A 31 -0.36 -14.20 -0.59
CA GLU A 31 -1.72 -13.71 -0.78
C GLU A 31 -2.44 -13.60 0.59
N CYS A 32 -3.11 -12.49 0.82
CA CYS A 32 -3.72 -12.13 2.11
C CYS A 32 -5.15 -11.56 1.96
N GLY A 33 -5.84 -11.93 0.88
CA GLY A 33 -7.11 -11.38 0.44
C GLY A 33 -6.98 -10.55 -0.83
N ASP A 34 -8.13 -10.20 -1.40
CA ASP A 34 -8.22 -9.34 -2.59
C ASP A 34 -7.40 -8.07 -2.39
N SER A 35 -6.47 -7.83 -3.32
CA SER A 35 -5.69 -6.60 -3.33
C SER A 35 -4.81 -6.38 -2.07
N VAL A 36 -4.42 -7.46 -1.39
CA VAL A 36 -3.52 -7.44 -0.22
C VAL A 36 -2.51 -8.59 -0.26
N ALA A 37 -1.24 -8.29 0.00
CA ALA A 37 -0.17 -9.27 0.08
C ALA A 37 0.78 -8.98 1.25
N ALA A 38 1.50 -9.99 1.71
CA ALA A 38 2.54 -9.85 2.72
C ALA A 38 3.87 -10.47 2.27
N LEU A 39 4.98 -9.77 2.47
CA LEU A 39 6.30 -10.20 1.99
C LEU A 39 7.45 -9.67 2.85
N SER A 40 8.61 -10.32 2.75
CA SER A 40 9.87 -9.77 3.23
C SER A 40 10.56 -9.03 2.08
N PHE A 41 10.68 -7.70 2.18
CA PHE A 41 11.32 -6.88 1.18
C PHE A 41 12.79 -6.60 1.57
N SER A 42 13.71 -6.91 0.65
CA SER A 42 15.15 -6.71 0.82
C SER A 42 15.66 -5.55 -0.03
N TYR A 43 16.49 -4.68 0.55
CA TYR A 43 17.05 -3.50 -0.14
C TYR A 43 18.47 -3.16 0.33
N GLU A 44 19.30 -2.56 -0.53
CA GLU A 44 20.74 -2.39 -0.30
C GLU A 44 21.13 -1.26 0.68
N GLY A 45 20.15 -0.50 1.18
CA GLY A 45 20.35 0.59 2.14
C GLY A 45 19.57 1.85 1.76
N GLY A 46 19.74 2.92 2.54
CA GLY A 46 19.02 4.18 2.32
C GLY A 46 17.58 4.18 2.85
N ASP A 47 16.74 5.04 2.27
CA ASP A 47 15.34 5.14 2.66
C ASP A 47 14.52 3.98 2.11
N PHE A 48 13.86 3.26 3.01
CA PHE A 48 13.04 2.10 2.67
C PHE A 48 11.92 2.43 1.68
N PHE A 49 11.25 3.58 1.83
CA PHE A 49 10.09 3.91 1.01
C PHE A 49 10.51 4.29 -0.41
N GLU A 50 11.61 5.03 -0.55
CA GLU A 50 12.15 5.36 -1.87
C GLU A 50 12.68 4.11 -2.59
N ALA A 51 13.34 3.19 -1.88
CA ALA A 51 13.73 1.90 -2.45
C ALA A 51 12.53 1.08 -2.93
N LEU A 52 11.50 0.91 -2.08
CA LEU A 52 10.31 0.15 -2.43
C LEU A 52 9.49 0.79 -3.57
N LYS A 53 9.43 2.12 -3.63
CA LYS A 53 8.79 2.81 -4.75
C LYS A 53 9.50 2.57 -6.06
N ALA A 54 10.82 2.76 -6.08
CA ALA A 54 11.62 2.60 -7.29
C ALA A 54 11.54 1.15 -7.81
N ASP A 55 11.54 0.18 -6.91
CA ASP A 55 11.40 -1.23 -7.23
C ASP A 55 10.02 -1.55 -7.83
N LEU A 56 8.93 -1.06 -7.23
CA LEU A 56 7.59 -1.18 -7.80
C LEU A 56 7.45 -0.47 -9.16
N GLU A 57 8.03 0.72 -9.33
CA GLU A 57 7.98 1.47 -10.60
C GLU A 57 8.78 0.81 -11.73
N ALA A 58 9.70 -0.09 -11.41
CA ALA A 58 10.45 -0.85 -12.41
C ALA A 58 9.57 -1.90 -13.12
N ASP A 59 8.61 -2.50 -12.40
CA ASP A 59 7.80 -3.62 -12.88
C ASP A 59 6.31 -3.30 -13.05
N VAL A 60 5.82 -2.22 -12.43
CA VAL A 60 4.39 -1.88 -12.39
C VAL A 60 4.15 -0.51 -13.03
N SER A 61 3.35 -0.48 -14.09
CA SER A 61 2.91 0.76 -14.71
C SER A 61 1.84 1.44 -13.85
N LEU A 62 2.24 2.46 -13.09
CA LEU A 62 1.37 3.21 -12.19
C LEU A 62 0.83 4.49 -12.82
N ASP A 63 -0.42 4.81 -12.52
CA ASP A 63 -1.09 6.02 -12.98
C ASP A 63 -1.68 6.83 -11.81
N ARG A 64 -2.37 7.93 -12.12
CA ARG A 64 -3.00 8.80 -11.11
C ARG A 64 -4.12 8.13 -10.30
N HIS A 65 -4.65 7.00 -10.78
CA HIS A 65 -5.72 6.24 -10.13
C HIS A 65 -5.16 5.13 -9.24
N SER A 66 -3.91 4.74 -9.48
CA SER A 66 -3.20 3.72 -8.74
C SER A 66 -2.96 4.14 -7.29
N ARG A 67 -3.26 3.24 -6.36
CA ARG A 67 -3.08 3.41 -4.93
C ARG A 67 -2.36 2.19 -4.38
N ILE A 68 -1.21 2.42 -3.76
CA ILE A 68 -0.50 1.37 -3.04
C ILE A 68 -0.21 1.89 -1.64
N TYR A 69 -0.68 1.15 -0.64
CA TYR A 69 -0.48 1.42 0.78
C TYR A 69 0.37 0.32 1.39
N VAL A 70 1.41 0.70 2.12
CA VAL A 70 2.29 -0.25 2.80
C VAL A 70 2.15 -0.10 4.31
N VAL A 71 2.13 -1.22 5.02
CA VAL A 71 2.26 -1.30 6.48
C VAL A 71 3.53 -2.06 6.79
N ARG A 72 4.38 -1.51 7.66
CA ARG A 72 5.59 -2.16 8.16
C ARG A 72 5.74 -1.97 9.66
N GLN A 73 6.50 -2.84 10.30
CA GLN A 73 6.92 -2.61 11.67
C GLN A 73 8.16 -1.70 11.71
N GLU A 74 8.12 -0.70 12.58
CA GLU A 74 9.24 0.18 12.89
C GLU A 74 9.30 0.42 14.40
N ASN A 75 10.40 0.03 15.03
CA ASN A 75 10.63 0.20 16.47
C ASN A 75 9.48 -0.34 17.34
N GLY A 76 9.01 -1.55 17.03
CA GLY A 76 7.90 -2.19 17.73
C GLY A 76 6.50 -1.67 17.38
N LYS A 77 6.39 -0.57 16.63
CA LYS A 77 5.11 0.03 16.22
C LYS A 77 4.80 -0.31 14.76
N LEU A 78 3.53 -0.56 14.45
CA LEU A 78 3.07 -0.61 13.06
C LEU A 78 2.97 0.81 12.52
N LYS A 79 3.57 1.03 11.35
CA LYS A 79 3.45 2.27 10.60
C LYS A 79 2.97 1.95 9.20
N GLY A 80 2.05 2.75 8.68
CA GLY A 80 1.65 2.64 7.30
C GLY A 80 1.52 3.98 6.61
N ARG A 81 1.79 3.98 5.30
CA ARG A 81 1.64 5.15 4.44
C ARG A 81 1.34 4.74 3.00
N PHE A 82 0.79 5.67 2.24
CA PHE A 82 0.72 5.52 0.79
C PHE A 82 2.12 5.64 0.20
N LEU A 83 2.48 4.68 -0.65
CA LEU A 83 3.59 4.78 -1.60
C LEU A 83 3.14 5.58 -2.81
N PHE A 84 1.96 5.24 -3.33
CA PHE A 84 1.32 5.86 -4.48
C PHE A 84 -0.14 6.19 -4.17
N GLY A 85 -0.62 7.28 -4.75
CA GLY A 85 -1.96 7.80 -4.50
C GLY A 85 -2.11 8.45 -3.11
N LYS A 86 -3.36 8.59 -2.65
CA LYS A 86 -3.71 9.23 -1.38
C LYS A 86 -4.98 8.66 -0.80
N ARG A 87 -5.20 8.95 0.50
CA ARG A 87 -6.46 8.65 1.18
C ARG A 87 -7.60 9.40 0.51
N GLN A 88 -8.73 8.72 0.31
CA GLN A 88 -9.98 9.29 -0.16
C GLN A 88 -11.01 9.26 0.97
N ARG A 89 -12.17 9.89 0.76
CA ARG A 89 -13.32 9.74 1.66
C ARG A 89 -13.62 8.25 1.81
N ALA A 90 -13.79 7.81 3.05
CA ALA A 90 -14.07 6.41 3.32
C ALA A 90 -15.42 6.02 2.69
N PRO A 91 -15.49 4.93 1.90
CA PRO A 91 -16.72 4.54 1.25
C PRO A 91 -17.80 4.10 2.24
N TRP A 92 -17.43 3.71 3.45
CA TRP A 92 -18.34 3.37 4.55
C TRP A 92 -18.78 4.57 5.39
N THR A 93 -18.35 5.80 5.07
CA THR A 93 -18.84 7.02 5.76
C THR A 93 -20.37 7.07 5.66
N GLY A 94 -21.05 7.20 6.80
CA GLY A 94 -22.51 7.24 6.90
C GLY A 94 -23.21 5.87 6.95
N TYR A 95 -22.48 4.75 6.80
CA TYR A 95 -23.04 3.41 6.94
C TYR A 95 -22.96 2.86 8.37
N GLY A 96 -22.14 3.48 9.24
CA GLY A 96 -22.03 3.13 10.66
C GLY A 96 -23.03 3.90 11.54
N THR A 97 -23.28 3.41 12.75
CA THR A 97 -24.13 4.09 13.75
C THR A 97 -23.38 5.18 14.52
N TYR A 98 -22.16 5.52 14.11
CA TYR A 98 -21.38 6.57 14.72
C TYR A 98 -22.00 7.91 14.34
N LEU A 99 -22.52 8.64 15.33
CA LEU A 99 -22.96 10.02 15.15
C LEU A 99 -21.70 10.88 15.08
N GLU A 100 -21.41 11.48 13.92
CA GLU A 100 -20.45 12.57 13.84
C GLU A 100 -20.91 13.65 14.82
N GLN A 101 -20.13 13.91 15.87
CA GLN A 101 -20.20 15.21 16.55
C GLN A 101 -19.53 16.17 15.59
N ASP A 102 -20.29 17.14 15.08
CA ASP A 102 -19.77 18.25 14.30
C ASP A 102 -18.72 18.99 15.16
N GLU A 103 -17.44 18.74 14.93
CA GLU A 103 -16.35 19.60 15.39
C GLU A 103 -16.12 20.67 14.30
N ASP A 104 -17.06 21.60 14.18
CA ASP A 104 -16.88 22.90 13.51
C ASP A 104 -17.32 24.00 14.49
N GLU A 105 -16.54 24.21 15.56
CA GLU A 105 -16.43 25.48 16.30
C GLU A 105 -14.98 25.63 16.79
N ASP A 106 -14.13 26.26 15.96
CA ASP A 106 -13.19 27.36 16.31
C ASP A 106 -12.28 27.76 15.12
#